data_AF-A0A3B9LBP6-F1
#
_entry.id   AF-A0A3B9LBP6-F1
#
_cell.length_a   1.000
_cell.length_b   1.000
_cell.length_c   1.000
_cell.angle_alpha   90.00
_cell.angle_beta   90.00
_cell.angle_gamma   90.00
#
_symmetry.space_group_name_H-M   'P 1'
#
loop_
_entity.id
_entity.type
_entity.pdbx_description
1 polymer ?
#
loop_
_entity_poly.entity_id
_entity_poly.type
_entity_poly.pdbx_seq_one_letter_code
_entity_poly.pdbx_strand_id
1 'polypeptide(L)'
;MAYTHIITNATTGEISEVPYTQAEVDAVEAQIAQAQQNIVSVSMRQARLALFQSGYLTQVNAIIAAFPEPQRTAAQIEWEFAADVVKTSPLVAALKSALGLTDQQLTDLFVLASTL
;
A
#
# COMPACT_ATOMS: atom_id res chain seq x y z
N MET A 1 19.56 5.29 13.78
CA MET A 1 19.50 4.91 15.21
C MET A 1 19.96 3.46 15.28
N ALA A 2 20.91 3.09 16.15
CA ALA A 2 21.37 1.70 16.25
C ALA A 2 20.36 0.92 17.10
N TYR A 3 19.72 -0.09 16.50
CA TYR A 3 18.85 -1.01 17.24
C TYR A 3 19.74 -2.03 17.98
N THR A 4 19.50 -2.28 19.26
CA THR A 4 20.18 -3.31 20.07
C THR A 4 19.15 -4.26 20.67
N HIS A 5 19.48 -5.54 20.83
CA HIS A 5 18.69 -6.49 21.63
C HIS A 5 19.48 -6.91 22.88
N ILE A 6 18.75 -7.10 23.98
CA ILE A 6 19.34 -7.50 25.25
C ILE A 6 19.22 -9.02 25.40
N ILE A 7 20.35 -9.68 25.60
CA ILE A 7 20.43 -11.10 25.97
C ILE A 7 20.75 -11.17 27.46
N THR A 8 19.83 -11.71 28.26
CA THR A 8 20.09 -12.02 29.67
C THR A 8 20.46 -13.49 29.80
N ASN A 9 21.65 -13.77 30.32
CA ASN A 9 22.05 -15.12 30.65
C ASN A 9 21.21 -15.62 31.85
N ALA A 10 20.37 -16.63 31.61
CA ALA A 10 19.45 -17.15 32.62
C ALA A 10 20.15 -17.81 33.83
N THR A 11 21.44 -18.12 33.73
CA THR A 11 22.23 -18.77 34.78
C THR A 11 23.13 -17.79 35.53
N THR A 12 23.73 -16.80 34.85
CA THR A 12 24.67 -15.83 35.48
C THR A 12 24.02 -14.48 35.78
N GLY A 13 22.86 -14.18 35.19
CA GLY A 13 22.22 -12.86 35.28
C GLY A 13 22.94 -11.76 34.49
N GLU A 14 24.01 -12.10 33.76
CA GLU A 14 24.72 -11.14 32.90
C GLU A 14 23.84 -10.67 31.76
N ILE A 15 23.90 -9.36 31.51
CA ILE A 15 23.20 -8.68 30.43
C ILE A 15 24.22 -8.36 29.33
N SER A 16 23.97 -8.87 28.13
CA SER A 16 24.74 -8.53 26.93
C SER A 16 23.88 -7.72 25.97
N GLU A 17 24.39 -6.56 25.55
CA GLU A 17 23.77 -5.75 24.51
C GLU A 17 24.40 -6.13 23.17
N VAL A 18 23.60 -6.76 22.31
CA VAL A 18 24.02 -7.13 20.96
C VAL A 18 23.41 -6.13 19.98
N PRO A 19 24.23 -5.33 19.26
CA PRO A 19 23.72 -4.47 18.21
C PRO A 19 23.21 -5.31 17.04
N TYR A 20 22.05 -4.94 16.49
CA TYR A 20 21.65 -5.44 15.18
C TYR A 20 22.71 -5.01 14.18
N THR A 21 23.26 -5.97 13.45
CA THR A 21 24.18 -5.69 12.37
C THR A 21 23.45 -4.96 11.24
N GLN A 22 24.17 -4.16 10.45
CA GLN A 22 23.58 -3.50 9.28
C GLN A 22 22.92 -4.53 8.34
N ALA A 23 23.53 -5.71 8.18
CA ALA A 23 23.00 -6.79 7.38
C ALA A 23 21.64 -7.32 7.87
N GLU A 24 21.42 -7.39 9.20
CA GLU A 24 20.14 -7.80 9.77
C GLU A 24 19.07 -6.72 9.60
N VAL A 25 19.44 -5.45 9.74
CA VAL A 25 18.54 -4.31 9.49
C VAL A 25 18.09 -4.29 8.03
N ASP A 26 19.04 -4.38 7.09
CA ASP A 26 18.77 -4.38 5.65
C ASP A 26 17.88 -5.57 5.24
N ALA A 27 18.09 -6.75 5.85
CA ALA A 27 17.27 -7.93 5.58
C ALA A 27 15.82 -7.75 6.06
N VAL A 28 15.61 -7.14 7.22
CA VAL A 28 14.26 -6.84 7.73
C VAL A 28 13.58 -5.79 6.86
N GLU A 29 14.28 -4.72 6.48
CA GLU A 29 13.74 -3.69 5.59
C GLU A 29 13.33 -4.28 4.23
N ALA A 30 14.18 -5.14 3.65
CA ALA A 30 13.88 -5.84 2.41
C ALA A 30 12.62 -6.73 2.55
N GLN A 31 12.46 -7.40 3.69
CA GLN A 31 11.30 -8.26 3.94
C GLN A 31 10.01 -7.45 4.10
N ILE A 32 10.06 -6.30 4.78
CA ILE A 32 8.92 -5.38 4.90
C ILE A 32 8.55 -4.83 3.52
N ALA A 33 9.54 -4.39 2.74
CA ALA A 33 9.31 -3.90 1.38
C ALA A 33 8.67 -4.98 0.51
N GLN A 34 9.13 -6.24 0.61
CA GLN A 34 8.55 -7.36 -0.12
C GLN A 34 7.11 -7.63 0.33
N ALA A 35 6.82 -7.60 1.63
CA ALA A 35 5.47 -7.79 2.15
C ALA A 35 4.49 -6.70 1.66
N GLN A 36 4.94 -5.45 1.57
CA GLN A 36 4.15 -4.35 1.02
C GLN A 36 3.87 -4.53 -0.48
N GLN A 37 4.84 -5.05 -1.26
CA GLN A 37 4.64 -5.35 -2.67
C GLN A 37 3.65 -6.51 -2.91
N ASN A 38 3.50 -7.41 -1.95
CA ASN A 38 2.57 -8.55 -2.05
C ASN A 38 1.08 -8.15 -1.89
N ILE A 39 0.79 -6.89 -1.54
CA ILE A 39 -0.58 -6.37 -1.51
C ILE A 39 -1.03 -6.10 -2.94
N VAL A 40 -1.61 -7.13 -3.55
CA VAL A 40 -2.06 -7.12 -4.95
C VAL A 40 -3.52 -6.70 -5.12
N SER A 41 -4.33 -6.81 -4.07
CA SER A 41 -5.74 -6.42 -4.09
C SER A 41 -6.25 -6.01 -2.71
N VAL A 42 -7.24 -5.12 -2.68
CA VAL A 42 -7.97 -4.69 -1.47
C VAL A 42 -9.46 -4.59 -1.79
N SER A 43 -10.33 -4.66 -0.79
CA SER A 43 -11.77 -4.46 -1.04
C SER A 43 -12.08 -3.05 -1.54
N MET A 44 -13.18 -2.87 -2.27
CA MET A 44 -13.64 -1.54 -2.70
C MET A 44 -13.86 -0.58 -1.54
N ARG A 45 -14.35 -1.09 -0.39
CA ARG A 45 -14.50 -0.29 0.84
C ARG A 45 -13.16 0.26 1.30
N GLN A 46 -12.15 -0.59 1.40
CA GLN A 46 -10.79 -0.23 1.81
C GLN A 46 -10.16 0.80 0.88
N ALA A 47 -10.25 0.57 -0.44
CA ALA A 47 -9.74 1.50 -1.44
C ALA A 47 -10.39 2.89 -1.33
N ARG A 48 -11.73 2.95 -1.24
CA ARG A 48 -12.45 4.24 -1.10
C ARG A 48 -12.09 4.97 0.19
N LEU A 49 -11.94 4.26 1.31
CA LEU A 49 -11.53 4.87 2.58
C LEU A 49 -10.09 5.39 2.53
N ALA A 50 -9.15 4.64 1.95
CA ALA A 50 -7.77 5.09 1.80
C ALA A 50 -7.67 6.33 0.90
N LEU A 51 -8.40 6.35 -0.22
CA LEU A 51 -8.46 7.50 -1.11
C LEU A 51 -9.14 8.70 -0.45
N PHE A 52 -10.15 8.49 0.39
CA PHE A 52 -10.77 9.55 1.18
C PHE A 52 -9.79 10.16 2.18
N GLN A 53 -9.11 9.32 2.98
CA GLN A 53 -8.12 9.76 3.95
C GLN A 53 -6.92 10.47 3.29
N SER A 54 -6.57 10.07 2.07
CA SER A 54 -5.48 10.66 1.29
C SER A 54 -5.91 11.88 0.45
N GLY A 55 -7.18 12.29 0.50
CA GLY A 55 -7.69 13.45 -0.25
C GLY A 55 -7.85 13.25 -1.75
N TYR A 56 -7.73 12.01 -2.27
CA TYR A 56 -7.82 11.70 -3.69
C TYR A 56 -9.23 11.30 -4.16
N LEU A 57 -10.13 10.91 -3.25
CA LEU A 57 -11.44 10.34 -3.64
C LEU A 57 -12.25 11.26 -4.57
N THR A 58 -12.29 12.56 -4.27
CA THR A 58 -13.00 13.53 -5.11
C THR A 58 -12.39 13.66 -6.51
N GLN A 59 -11.05 13.61 -6.61
CA GLN A 59 -10.34 13.66 -7.89
C GLN A 59 -10.59 12.38 -8.71
N VAL A 60 -10.57 11.21 -8.07
CA VAL A 60 -10.90 9.92 -8.72
C VAL A 60 -12.29 9.96 -9.35
N ASN A 61 -13.30 10.42 -8.60
CA ASN A 61 -14.66 10.53 -9.13
C ASN A 61 -14.74 11.48 -10.33
N ALA A 62 -14.05 12.62 -10.28
CA ALA A 62 -14.00 13.57 -11.39
C ALA A 62 -13.30 12.98 -12.63
N ILE A 63 -12.21 12.23 -12.44
CA ILE A 63 -11.47 11.56 -13.51
C ILE A 63 -12.35 10.52 -14.20
N ILE A 64 -13.01 9.65 -13.43
CA ILE A 64 -13.90 8.62 -13.98
C ILE A 64 -15.03 9.26 -14.81
N ALA A 65 -15.64 10.34 -14.30
CA ALA A 65 -16.69 11.07 -15.01
C ALA A 65 -16.21 11.73 -16.32
N ALA A 66 -14.92 12.08 -16.40
CA ALA A 66 -14.29 12.71 -17.55
C ALA A 66 -13.82 11.71 -18.63
N PHE A 67 -13.83 10.41 -18.36
CA PHE A 67 -13.49 9.41 -19.37
C PHE A 67 -14.45 9.46 -20.57
N PRO A 68 -13.97 9.16 -21.79
CA PRO A 68 -14.82 9.04 -22.98
C PRO A 68 -15.65 7.75 -22.93
N GLU A 69 -16.76 7.70 -23.68
CA GLU A 69 -17.44 6.43 -23.92
C GLU A 69 -16.64 5.55 -24.90
N PRO A 70 -16.65 4.21 -24.73
CA PRO A 70 -17.39 3.43 -23.72
C PRO A 70 -16.63 3.21 -22.39
N GLN A 71 -15.42 3.79 -22.27
CA GLN A 71 -14.51 3.54 -21.15
C GLN A 71 -15.07 4.04 -19.83
N ARG A 72 -15.78 5.17 -19.84
CA ARG A 72 -16.44 5.73 -18.66
C ARG A 72 -17.47 4.77 -18.08
N THR A 73 -18.40 4.27 -18.90
CA THR A 73 -19.43 3.32 -18.43
C THR A 73 -18.78 2.07 -17.81
N ALA A 74 -17.75 1.51 -18.44
CA ALA A 74 -17.02 0.36 -17.89
C ALA A 74 -16.32 0.70 -16.56
N ALA A 75 -15.63 1.84 -16.50
CA ALA A 75 -14.95 2.31 -15.29
C ALA A 75 -15.92 2.59 -14.15
N GLN A 76 -17.10 3.14 -14.43
CA GLN A 76 -18.16 3.35 -13.44
C GLN A 76 -18.71 2.02 -12.91
N ILE A 77 -18.97 1.05 -13.79
CA ILE A 77 -19.44 -0.29 -13.36
C ILE A 77 -18.40 -0.95 -12.45
N GLU A 78 -17.13 -0.96 -12.84
CA GLU A 78 -16.06 -1.50 -12.01
C GLU A 78 -15.94 -0.72 -10.69
N TRP A 79 -15.95 0.61 -10.76
CA TRP A 79 -15.84 1.47 -9.59
C TRP A 79 -17.02 1.37 -8.63
N GLU A 80 -18.23 1.06 -9.09
CA GLU A 80 -19.43 0.99 -8.25
C GLU A 80 -19.67 -0.41 -7.70
N PHE A 81 -19.48 -1.45 -8.52
CA PHE A 81 -19.97 -2.80 -8.27
C PHE A 81 -18.88 -3.87 -8.10
N ALA A 82 -17.59 -3.56 -8.34
CA ALA A 82 -16.54 -4.52 -8.02
C ALA A 82 -16.53 -4.85 -6.52
N ALA A 83 -16.17 -6.09 -6.16
CA ALA A 83 -15.92 -6.44 -4.76
C ALA A 83 -14.56 -5.91 -4.31
N ASP A 84 -13.57 -6.05 -5.18
CA ASP A 84 -12.16 -5.78 -4.92
C ASP A 84 -11.54 -4.90 -6.01
N VAL A 85 -10.53 -4.13 -5.61
CA VAL A 85 -9.62 -3.39 -6.48
C VAL A 85 -8.33 -4.18 -6.60
N VAL A 86 -7.97 -4.57 -7.82
CA VAL A 86 -6.68 -5.20 -8.11
C VAL A 86 -5.68 -4.14 -8.55
N LYS A 87 -4.49 -4.11 -7.94
CA LYS A 87 -3.44 -3.09 -8.18
C LYS A 87 -3.02 -2.97 -9.65
N THR A 88 -3.09 -4.08 -10.37
CA THR A 88 -2.75 -4.17 -11.80
C THR A 88 -3.96 -4.02 -12.74
N SER A 89 -5.14 -3.67 -12.22
CA SER A 89 -6.33 -3.52 -13.07
C SER A 89 -6.19 -2.32 -14.03
N PRO A 90 -6.84 -2.36 -15.21
CA PRO A 90 -6.83 -1.24 -16.15
C PRO A 90 -7.34 0.07 -15.54
N LEU A 91 -8.36 0.00 -14.67
CA LEU A 91 -8.89 1.16 -13.96
C LEU A 91 -7.83 1.79 -13.05
N VAL A 92 -7.12 0.99 -12.25
CA VAL A 92 -6.07 1.49 -11.36
C VAL A 92 -4.92 2.11 -12.16
N ALA A 93 -4.51 1.48 -13.26
CA ALA A 93 -3.48 2.04 -14.14
C ALA A 93 -3.90 3.40 -14.75
N ALA A 94 -5.15 3.51 -15.20
CA ALA A 94 -5.70 4.75 -15.73
C ALA A 94 -5.76 5.85 -14.66
N LEU A 95 -6.24 5.53 -13.46
CA LEU A 95 -6.31 6.46 -12.33
C LEU A 95 -4.92 6.90 -11.86
N LYS A 96 -3.96 5.97 -11.75
CA LYS A 96 -2.56 6.29 -11.41
C LYS A 96 -1.99 7.34 -12.38
N SER A 97 -2.15 7.11 -13.68
CA SER A 97 -1.69 8.02 -14.72
C SER A 97 -2.37 9.39 -14.63
N ALA A 98 -3.70 9.42 -14.51
CA ALA A 98 -4.48 10.65 -14.45
C ALA A 98 -4.23 11.49 -13.19
N LEU A 99 -3.93 10.84 -12.06
CA LEU A 99 -3.57 11.50 -10.79
C LEU A 99 -2.08 11.87 -10.71
N GLY A 100 -1.25 11.43 -11.67
CA GLY A 100 0.20 11.65 -11.64
C GLY A 100 0.91 10.93 -10.49
N LEU A 101 0.38 9.80 -10.03
CA LEU A 101 0.95 9.04 -8.91
C LEU A 101 2.18 8.24 -9.34
N THR A 102 3.19 8.19 -8.47
CA THR A 102 4.33 7.29 -8.61
C THR A 102 3.96 5.86 -8.22
N ASP A 103 4.78 4.87 -8.59
CA ASP A 103 4.60 3.48 -8.15
C ASP A 103 4.68 3.34 -6.62
N GLN A 104 5.51 4.15 -5.98
CA GLN A 104 5.60 4.18 -4.52
C GLN A 104 4.31 4.71 -3.91
N GLN A 105 3.79 5.85 -4.38
CA GLN A 105 2.54 6.43 -3.88
C GLN A 105 1.34 5.49 -4.08
N LEU A 106 1.29 4.79 -5.22
CA LEU A 106 0.27 3.77 -5.43
C LEU A 106 0.43 2.60 -4.44
N THR A 107 1.66 2.16 -4.18
CA THR A 107 1.92 1.11 -3.19
C THR A 107 1.51 1.55 -1.80
N ASP A 108 1.86 2.77 -1.39
CA ASP A 108 1.50 3.33 -0.09
C ASP A 108 -0.02 3.41 0.10
N LEU A 109 -0.78 3.74 -0.95
CA LEU A 109 -2.25 3.72 -0.93
C LEU A 109 -2.81 2.31 -0.71
N PHE A 110 -2.24 1.29 -1.35
CA PHE A 110 -2.66 -0.11 -1.15
C PHE A 110 -2.28 -0.62 0.23
N VAL A 111 -1.10 -0.25 0.75
CA VAL A 111 -0.69 -0.53 2.13
C VAL A 111 -1.68 0.10 3.11
N LEU A 112 -1.98 1.39 2.97
CA LEU A 112 -2.98 2.06 3.82
C LEU A 112 -4.34 1.37 3.72
N ALA A 113 -4.83 1.10 2.51
CA ALA A 113 -6.12 0.44 2.30
C ALA A 113 -6.20 -0.93 2.99
N SER A 114 -5.12 -1.72 2.98
CA SER A 114 -5.09 -3.04 3.63
C SER A 114 -5.32 -3.00 5.15
N THR A 115 -5.15 -1.83 5.78
CA THR A 115 -5.33 -1.63 7.23
C THR A 115 -6.74 -1.17 7.65
N LEU A 116 -7.63 -0.91 6.69
CA LEU A 116 -8.97 -0.31 6.90
C LEU A 116 -10.12 -1.32 6.78
#